data_AF-A0A8H8UJG1-F1
#
_entry.id   AF-A0A8H8UJG1-F1
#
_cell.length_a   1.000
_cell.length_b   1.000
_cell.length_c   1.000
_cell.angle_alpha   90.00
_cell.angle_beta   90.00
_cell.angle_gamma   90.00
#
_symmetry.space_group_name_H-M   'P 1'
#
loop_
_entity.id
_entity.type
_entity.pdbx_description
1 polymer ?
#
loop_
_entity_poly.entity_id
_entity_poly.type
_entity_poly.pdbx_seq_one_letter_code
_entity_poly.pdbx_strand_id
1 'polypeptide(L)'
;MATAETVNLGPAHPPKADSIEVFDKIHVDLKKALQHKRHDAMTDDLKEVRVATTAYGKHILGKVLIPDSDPMHSFPEKPSDAYFMFRAFVPGDADTATLHSIRMDEEERPDGDKVFKAIYHQNDPIVWFDI
;
A
#
# COMPACT_ATOMS: atom_id res chain seq x y z
N MET A 1 19.32 3.97 3.38
CA MET A 1 18.17 3.07 3.10
C MET A 1 18.24 1.91 4.06
N ALA A 2 17.13 1.54 4.68
CA ALA A 2 17.05 0.33 5.50
C ALA A 2 16.84 -0.87 4.59
N THR A 3 17.52 -1.99 4.87
CA THR A 3 17.38 -3.23 4.11
C THR A 3 16.47 -4.21 4.86
N ALA A 4 15.95 -5.23 4.16
CA ALA A 4 15.13 -6.28 4.77
C ALA A 4 15.81 -6.97 5.97
N GLU A 5 17.14 -6.96 6.03
CA GLU A 5 17.94 -7.59 7.10
C GLU A 5 18.11 -6.69 8.34
N THR A 6 17.95 -5.38 8.18
CA THR A 6 18.16 -4.38 9.26
C THR A 6 16.86 -3.80 9.80
N VAL A 7 15.74 -4.11 9.15
CA VAL A 7 14.42 -3.67 9.58
C VAL A 7 13.81 -4.65 10.56
N ASN A 8 13.29 -4.13 11.68
CA ASN A 8 12.44 -4.91 12.56
C ASN A 8 10.98 -4.78 12.08
N LEU A 9 10.51 -5.77 11.34
CA LEU A 9 9.15 -5.80 10.78
C LEU A 9 8.17 -6.43 11.78
N GLY A 10 7.33 -5.60 12.38
CA GLY A 10 6.29 -6.04 13.32
C GLY A 10 5.21 -6.91 12.69
N PRO A 11 4.31 -7.52 13.49
CA PRO A 11 3.22 -8.34 12.99
C PRO A 11 2.21 -7.52 12.17
N ALA A 12 1.51 -8.19 11.23
CA ALA A 12 0.38 -7.60 10.54
C ALA A 12 -0.78 -7.40 11.50
N HIS A 13 -1.45 -6.26 11.38
CA HIS A 13 -2.59 -5.90 12.19
C HIS A 13 -3.59 -5.05 11.39
N PRO A 14 -4.87 -5.03 11.79
CA PRO A 14 -5.83 -4.07 11.22
C PRO A 14 -5.37 -2.62 11.46
N PRO A 15 -5.77 -1.66 10.62
CA PRO A 15 -5.32 -0.28 10.73
C PRO A 15 -5.67 0.30 12.08
N LYS A 16 -4.66 0.85 12.77
CA LYS A 16 -4.82 1.57 14.04
C LYS A 16 -4.76 3.08 13.76
N ALA A 17 -5.22 3.90 14.72
CA ALA A 17 -5.26 5.36 14.60
C ALA A 17 -3.98 5.95 13.98
N ASP A 18 -2.79 5.65 14.53
CA ASP A 18 -1.51 6.14 14.01
C ASP A 18 -1.26 5.78 12.53
N SER A 19 -1.67 4.59 12.11
CA SER A 19 -1.49 4.13 10.73
C SER A 19 -2.47 4.78 9.77
N ILE A 20 -3.69 5.03 10.24
CA ILE A 20 -4.73 5.75 9.49
C ILE A 20 -4.28 7.20 9.31
N GLU A 21 -3.80 7.85 10.38
CA GLU A 21 -3.29 9.22 10.30
C GLU A 21 -2.14 9.34 9.29
N VAL A 22 -1.17 8.41 9.33
CA VAL A 22 -0.10 8.37 8.32
C VAL A 22 -0.67 8.16 6.92
N PHE A 23 -1.64 7.27 6.77
CA PHE A 23 -2.28 6.97 5.49
C PHE A 23 -3.01 8.20 4.90
N ASP A 24 -3.78 8.92 5.72
CA ASP A 24 -4.43 10.18 5.34
C ASP A 24 -3.42 11.24 4.87
N LYS A 25 -2.27 11.34 5.55
CA LYS A 25 -1.22 12.30 5.21
C LYS A 25 -0.57 12.00 3.86
N ILE A 26 -0.28 10.73 3.59
CA ILE A 26 0.28 10.31 2.31
C ILE A 26 -0.79 10.13 1.22
N HIS A 27 -2.09 10.25 1.53
CA HIS A 27 -3.18 9.89 0.64
C HIS A 27 -3.13 10.64 -0.68
N VAL A 28 -2.78 11.93 -0.63
CA VAL A 28 -2.65 12.77 -1.81
C VAL A 28 -1.49 12.30 -2.70
N ASP A 29 -0.34 11.98 -2.12
CA ASP A 29 0.81 11.50 -2.87
C ASP A 29 0.60 10.10 -3.42
N LEU A 30 -0.09 9.25 -2.65
CA LEU A 30 -0.54 7.94 -3.08
C LEU A 30 -1.45 8.07 -4.30
N LYS A 31 -2.51 8.89 -4.21
CA LYS A 31 -3.41 9.15 -5.33
C LYS A 31 -2.68 9.68 -6.56
N LYS A 32 -1.73 10.60 -6.42
CA LYS A 32 -0.93 11.10 -7.55
C LYS A 32 -0.09 9.99 -8.18
N ALA A 33 0.63 9.22 -7.36
CA ALA A 33 1.46 8.12 -7.82
C ALA A 33 0.63 7.02 -8.50
N LEU A 34 -0.61 6.83 -8.05
CA LEU A 34 -1.58 5.90 -8.63
C LEU A 34 -2.26 6.46 -9.87
N GLN A 35 -2.59 7.75 -9.94
CA GLN A 35 -3.25 8.39 -11.09
C GLN A 35 -2.40 8.28 -12.35
N HIS A 36 -1.07 8.36 -12.20
CA HIS A 36 -0.14 8.13 -13.31
C HIS A 36 -0.05 6.67 -13.76
N LYS A 37 -0.53 5.74 -12.93
CA LYS A 37 -0.49 4.28 -13.17
C LYS A 37 -1.85 3.69 -13.52
N ARG A 38 -2.95 4.35 -13.10
CA ARG A 38 -4.34 3.99 -13.33
C ARG A 38 -5.15 5.28 -13.50
N HIS A 39 -5.91 5.38 -14.58
CA HIS A 39 -6.71 6.56 -14.89
C HIS A 39 -8.02 6.67 -14.07
N ASP A 40 -8.36 5.66 -13.25
CA ASP A 40 -9.61 5.61 -12.47
C ASP A 40 -9.46 6.13 -11.04
N ALA A 41 -10.51 6.77 -10.54
CA ALA A 41 -10.57 7.35 -9.21
C ALA A 41 -10.62 6.24 -8.15
N MET A 42 -9.50 5.98 -7.48
CA MET A 42 -9.44 4.98 -6.42
C MET A 42 -10.09 5.51 -5.14
N THR A 43 -11.16 4.85 -4.68
CA THR A 43 -11.55 4.71 -3.27
C THR A 43 -10.58 3.74 -2.59
N ASP A 44 -9.72 4.28 -1.74
CA ASP A 44 -8.68 3.49 -1.06
C ASP A 44 -9.21 2.96 0.28
N ASP A 45 -9.36 1.64 0.40
CA ASP A 45 -9.76 0.99 1.65
C ASP A 45 -8.56 0.24 2.25
N LEU A 46 -7.94 0.85 3.26
CA LEU A 46 -6.79 0.28 3.96
C LEU A 46 -7.25 -0.89 4.84
N LYS A 47 -6.87 -2.12 4.48
CA LYS A 47 -7.35 -3.34 5.15
C LYS A 47 -6.38 -3.87 6.20
N GLU A 48 -5.09 -3.79 5.93
CA GLU A 48 -4.08 -4.39 6.79
C GLU A 48 -2.79 -3.56 6.79
N VAL A 49 -2.13 -3.49 7.93
CA VAL A 49 -0.92 -2.68 8.13
C VAL A 49 0.15 -3.49 8.84
N ARG A 50 1.41 -3.25 8.47
CA ARG A 50 2.60 -3.63 9.23
C ARG A 50 3.44 -2.39 9.53
N VAL A 51 3.96 -2.33 10.75
CA VAL A 51 4.92 -1.30 11.15
C VAL A 51 6.31 -1.91 11.14
N ALA A 52 7.22 -1.28 10.41
CA ALA A 52 8.63 -1.58 10.41
C ALA A 52 9.40 -0.50 11.16
N THR A 53 10.32 -0.88 12.03
CA THR A 53 11.19 0.06 12.74
C THR A 53 12.61 -0.04 12.19
N THR A 54 13.20 1.13 11.92
CA THR A 54 14.58 1.28 11.43
C THR A 54 15.33 2.26 12.33
N ALA A 55 16.64 2.38 12.16
CA ALA A 55 17.45 3.35 12.90
C ALA A 55 17.07 4.82 12.64
N TYR A 56 16.39 5.11 11.53
CA TYR A 56 16.07 6.47 11.07
C TYR A 56 14.60 6.86 11.27
N GLY A 57 13.77 5.93 11.76
CA GLY A 57 12.34 6.15 11.89
C GLY A 57 11.52 4.90 11.61
N LYS A 58 10.21 5.09 11.55
CA LYS A 58 9.22 4.05 11.31
C LYS A 58 8.85 4.00 9.83
N HIS A 59 8.48 2.81 9.37
CA HIS A 59 7.92 2.60 8.05
C HIS A 59 6.55 1.94 8.23
N ILE A 60 5.55 2.48 7.55
CA ILE A 60 4.20 1.92 7.53
C ILE A 60 4.03 1.21 6.20
N LEU A 61 3.80 -0.09 6.25
CA LEU A 61 3.46 -0.89 5.09
C LEU A 61 1.96 -1.17 5.13
N GLY A 62 1.21 -0.71 4.13
CA GLY A 62 -0.23 -0.90 4.09
C GLY A 62 -0.65 -1.74 2.89
N LYS A 63 -1.63 -2.63 3.10
CA LYS A 63 -2.36 -3.37 2.06
C LYS A 63 -3.71 -2.69 1.88
N VAL A 64 -3.96 -2.26 0.65
CA VAL A 64 -5.13 -1.46 0.29
C VAL A 64 -5.92 -2.22 -0.78
N LEU A 65 -7.23 -2.35 -0.54
CA LEU A 65 -8.16 -2.95 -1.49
C LEU A 65 -8.39 -1.99 -2.66
N ILE A 66 -8.40 -2.53 -3.88
CA ILE A 66 -8.73 -1.76 -5.07
C ILE A 66 -10.25 -1.74 -5.23
N PRO A 67 -10.85 -0.56 -5.43
CA PRO A 67 -12.29 -0.41 -5.49
C PRO A 67 -12.93 -1.03 -6.74
N ASP A 68 -12.21 -1.08 -7.87
CA ASP A 68 -12.64 -1.82 -9.07
C ASP A 68 -12.88 -3.32 -8.79
N SER A 69 -12.22 -3.87 -7.76
CA SER A 69 -12.37 -5.28 -7.45
C SER A 69 -13.67 -5.58 -6.69
N ASP A 70 -14.14 -4.65 -5.87
CA ASP A 70 -15.48 -4.71 -5.30
C ASP A 70 -16.12 -3.31 -5.14
N PRO A 71 -16.92 -2.86 -6.12
CA PRO A 71 -17.55 -1.55 -6.10
C PRO A 71 -18.58 -1.39 -4.97
N MET A 72 -19.00 -2.48 -4.32
CA MET A 72 -19.90 -2.45 -3.18
C MET A 72 -19.19 -2.53 -1.82
N HIS A 73 -17.86 -2.72 -1.78
CA HIS A 73 -17.07 -2.94 -0.55
C HIS A 73 -17.76 -3.93 0.42
N SER A 74 -18.35 -4.97 -0.16
CA SER A 74 -19.07 -6.04 0.53
C SER A 74 -18.09 -6.85 1.34
N PHE A 75 -18.41 -7.04 2.62
CA PHE A 75 -17.66 -7.93 3.51
C PHE A 75 -18.43 -9.24 3.69
N PRO A 76 -17.78 -10.43 3.62
CA PRO A 76 -16.36 -10.65 3.37
C PRO A 76 -15.97 -10.45 1.89
N GLU A 77 -14.69 -10.15 1.70
CA GLU A 77 -14.03 -9.85 0.43
C GLU A 77 -14.16 -11.02 -0.56
N LYS A 78 -14.40 -10.71 -1.85
CA LYS A 78 -14.59 -11.71 -2.91
C LYS A 78 -13.22 -12.29 -3.30
N PRO A 79 -13.17 -13.52 -3.83
CA PRO A 79 -11.93 -14.10 -4.36
C PRO A 79 -11.35 -13.35 -5.57
N SER A 80 -12.13 -12.44 -6.17
CA SER A 80 -11.67 -11.54 -7.24
C SER A 80 -11.10 -10.22 -6.71
N ASP A 81 -11.04 -10.04 -5.38
CA ASP A 81 -10.53 -8.84 -4.74
C ASP A 81 -9.01 -8.75 -4.93
N ALA A 82 -8.57 -7.60 -5.45
CA ALA A 82 -7.19 -7.32 -5.73
C ALA A 82 -6.69 -6.19 -4.81
N TYR A 83 -5.48 -6.37 -4.31
CA TYR A 83 -4.86 -5.44 -3.38
C TYR A 83 -3.55 -4.93 -3.93
N PHE A 84 -3.23 -3.68 -3.60
CA PHE A 84 -1.87 -3.18 -3.73
C PHE A 84 -1.27 -2.96 -2.35
N MET A 85 0.06 -2.92 -2.30
CA MET A 85 0.80 -2.61 -1.08
C MET A 85 1.59 -1.33 -1.26
N PHE A 86 1.65 -0.48 -0.25
CA PHE A 86 2.52 0.70 -0.22
C PHE A 86 3.44 0.66 0.99
N ARG A 87 4.54 1.41 0.91
CA ARG A 87 5.47 1.69 1.99
C ARG A 87 5.56 3.19 2.17
N ALA A 88 5.24 3.67 3.35
CA ALA A 88 5.43 5.04 3.77
C ALA A 88 6.56 5.12 4.80
N PHE A 89 7.33 6.19 4.76
CA PHE A 89 8.38 6.47 5.72
C PHE A 89 7.94 7.59 6.67
N VAL A 90 8.16 7.38 7.96
CA VAL A 90 7.76 8.28 9.05
C VAL A 90 9.01 8.52 9.90
N PRO A 91 9.81 9.57 9.60
CA PRO A 91 11.03 9.87 10.35
C PRO A 91 10.74 10.32 11.79
N GLY A 92 9.62 11.00 12.02
CA GLY A 92 9.17 11.43 13.34
C GLY A 92 7.70 11.09 13.56
N ASP A 93 6.85 12.06 13.27
CA ASP A 93 5.39 12.00 13.40
C ASP A 93 4.68 11.88 12.03
N ALA A 94 3.36 11.69 12.06
CA ALA A 94 2.54 11.48 10.86
C ALA A 94 2.58 12.67 9.88
N ASP A 95 2.80 13.91 10.35
CA ASP A 95 2.90 15.09 9.46
C ASP A 95 4.17 15.07 8.61
N THR A 96 5.19 14.34 9.07
CA THR A 96 6.44 14.12 8.31
C THR A 96 6.40 12.87 7.43
N ALA A 97 5.27 12.17 7.38
CA ALA A 97 5.14 10.95 6.62
C ALA A 97 5.25 11.22 5.11
N THR A 98 6.03 10.40 4.42
CA THR A 98 6.17 10.46 2.96
C THR A 98 5.94 9.10 2.34
N LEU A 99 5.29 9.09 1.18
CA LEU A 99 5.16 7.88 0.38
C LEU A 99 6.55 7.49 -0.15
N HIS A 100 7.01 6.28 0.20
CA HIS A 100 8.33 5.80 -0.21
C HIS A 100 8.26 4.97 -1.49
N SER A 101 7.44 3.92 -1.51
CA SER A 101 7.33 3.01 -2.65
C SER A 101 5.94 2.38 -2.72
N ILE A 102 5.49 2.03 -3.92
CA ILE A 102 4.27 1.26 -4.13
C ILE A 102 4.65 -0.05 -4.84
N ARG A 103 4.08 -1.17 -4.38
CA ARG A 103 4.29 -2.48 -4.95
C ARG A 103 3.07 -2.92 -5.75
N MET A 104 3.24 -2.99 -7.06
CA MET A 104 2.29 -3.52 -8.05
C MET A 104 3.05 -4.23 -9.16
N ASP A 105 2.35 -5.04 -9.95
CA ASP A 105 2.90 -5.70 -11.13
C ASP A 105 2.55 -4.91 -12.40
N GLU A 106 3.44 -4.95 -13.39
CA GLU A 106 3.26 -4.28 -14.69
C GLU A 106 2.92 -5.33 -15.75
N GLU A 107 1.70 -5.29 -16.28
CA GLU A 107 1.31 -6.14 -17.42
C GLU A 107 1.19 -5.27 -18.68
N GLU A 108 1.89 -5.66 -19.74
CA GLU A 108 1.79 -5.00 -21.04
C GLU A 108 0.62 -5.62 -21.82
N ARG A 109 -0.42 -4.82 -22.09
CA ARG A 109 -1.54 -5.28 -22.91
C ARG A 109 -1.07 -5.48 -24.36
N PRO A 110 -1.75 -6.35 -25.13
CA PRO A 110 -1.46 -6.56 -26.55
C PRO A 110 -1.59 -5.29 -27.42
N ASP A 111 -2.23 -4.23 -26.90
CA ASP A 111 -2.34 -2.91 -27.55
C ASP A 111 -1.13 -2.00 -27.27
N GLY A 112 -0.15 -2.44 -26.47
CA GLY A 112 1.02 -1.66 -26.06
C GLY A 112 0.78 -0.76 -24.83
N ASP A 113 -0.46 -0.70 -24.34
CA ASP A 113 -0.80 -0.03 -23.08
C ASP A 113 -0.29 -0.83 -21.88
N LYS A 114 0.57 -0.19 -21.06
CA LYS A 114 1.03 -0.76 -19.79
C LYS A 114 -0.03 -0.56 -18.74
N VAL A 115 -0.59 -1.66 -18.23
CA VAL A 115 -1.58 -1.63 -17.16
C VAL A 115 -0.96 -2.22 -15.90
N PHE A 116 -0.89 -1.40 -14.87
CA PHE A 116 -0.44 -1.83 -13.56
C PHE A 116 -1.55 -2.64 -12.90
N LYS A 117 -1.31 -3.94 -12.71
CA LYS A 117 -2.27 -4.86 -12.10
C LYS A 117 -1.83 -5.19 -10.68
N ALA A 118 -2.76 -5.12 -9.75
CA ALA A 118 -2.56 -5.69 -8.44
C ALA A 118 -2.53 -7.22 -8.53
N ILE A 119 -1.51 -7.82 -7.93
CA ILE A 119 -1.30 -9.26 -7.88
C ILE A 119 -1.46 -9.82 -6.47
N TYR A 120 -1.76 -8.98 -5.48
CA TYR A 120 -1.95 -9.43 -4.11
C TYR A 120 -3.40 -9.74 -3.84
N HIS A 121 -3.60 -10.75 -3.01
CA HIS A 121 -4.85 -11.17 -2.43
C HIS A 121 -4.85 -10.94 -0.93
N GLN A 122 -6.00 -11.15 -0.30
CA GLN A 122 -6.19 -10.97 1.14
C GLN A 122 -5.13 -11.72 1.98
N ASN A 123 -4.83 -12.96 1.60
CA ASN A 123 -3.90 -13.85 2.32
C ASN A 123 -2.41 -13.58 2.03
N ASP A 124 -2.09 -12.72 1.05
CA ASP A 124 -0.70 -12.42 0.74
C ASP A 124 -0.05 -11.62 1.88
N PRO A 125 1.09 -12.05 2.43
CA PRO A 125 1.72 -11.37 3.54
C PRO A 125 2.28 -10.02 3.09
N ILE A 126 2.07 -8.98 3.91
CA ILE A 126 2.80 -7.72 3.76
C ILE A 126 4.26 -7.99 4.13
N VAL A 127 5.17 -7.87 3.18
CA VAL A 127 6.62 -8.08 3.37
C VAL A 127 7.38 -6.78 3.14
N TRP A 128 8.61 -6.69 3.64
CA TRP A 128 9.49 -5.58 3.27
C TRP A 128 9.85 -5.67 1.78
N PHE A 129 9.75 -4.56 1.06
CA PHE A 129 10.17 -4.44 -0.34
C PHE A 129 10.98 -3.17 -0.52
N ASP A 130 12.13 -3.29 -1.18
CA ASP A 130 12.93 -2.19 -1.71
C ASP A 130 12.60 -2.11 -3.21
N ILE A 131 11.81 -1.11 -3.60
CA ILE A 131 11.67 -0.68 -4.99
C ILE A 131 12.45 0.60 -5.15
#